data_AF-A0A958H3J0-F1
#
_entry.id   AF-A0A958H3J0-F1
#
_cell.length_a   1.000
_cell.length_b   1.000
_cell.length_c   1.000
_cell.angle_alpha   90.00
_cell.angle_beta   90.00
_cell.angle_gamma   90.00
#
_symmetry.space_group_name_H-M   'P 1'
#
loop_
_entity.id
_entity.type
_entity.pdbx_description
1 polymer ?
#
loop_
_entity_poly.entity_id
_entity_poly.type
_entity_poly.pdbx_seq_one_letter_code
_entity_poly.pdbx_strand_id
1 'polypeptide(L)'
;RQLPFADNSFDLTWEWAGLWYLPDAEQLLRELVRVSRKLVLVAMPNNIQVGYLLRKYVIDRDFFDTIDERWVDINRIKNILAEEGVLVIDEGVLDVPPWPDTVMPAAEVLKRLGVNSKKLNDQFTGEGWTWSTMAYYLGEQPELRDRVMKYAWFDHAPIPWQLKTIWAHHRYVLGHVTA
;
A
#
# COMPACT_ATOMS: atom_id res chain seq x y z
N ARG A 1 -20.83 -0.21 11.38
CA ARG A 1 -21.13 1.19 11.76
C ARG A 1 -21.12 2.03 10.50
N GLN A 2 -22.01 3.02 10.38
CA GLN A 2 -22.11 3.89 9.20
C GLN A 2 -21.17 5.10 9.32
N LEU A 3 -20.57 5.54 8.21
CA LEU A 3 -19.84 6.80 8.13
C LEU A 3 -20.82 7.98 8.23
N PRO A 4 -20.47 9.07 8.93
CA PRO A 4 -21.35 10.21 9.17
C PRO A 4 -21.45 11.16 7.96
N PHE A 5 -21.58 10.60 6.76
CA PHE A 5 -21.70 11.33 5.50
C PHE A 5 -22.93 10.87 4.74
N ALA A 6 -23.57 11.80 4.02
CA ALA A 6 -24.67 11.49 3.12
C ALA A 6 -24.17 10.67 1.92
N ASP A 7 -25.10 10.01 1.23
CA ASP A 7 -24.81 9.29 0.00
C ASP A 7 -24.23 10.25 -1.06
N ASN A 8 -23.32 9.74 -1.90
CA ASN A 8 -22.73 10.50 -3.02
C ASN A 8 -22.07 11.84 -2.64
N SER A 9 -21.56 11.94 -1.40
CA SER A 9 -20.95 13.18 -0.88
C SER A 9 -19.56 13.46 -1.48
N PHE A 10 -18.85 12.43 -1.97
CA PHE A 10 -17.48 12.56 -2.46
C PHE A 10 -17.36 12.08 -3.91
N ASP A 11 -16.57 12.75 -4.75
CA ASP A 11 -16.29 12.24 -6.11
C ASP A 11 -15.44 10.96 -6.09
N LEU A 12 -14.54 10.85 -5.12
CA LEU A 12 -13.64 9.72 -4.93
C LEU A 12 -13.61 9.37 -3.45
N THR A 13 -13.80 8.11 -3.14
CA THR A 13 -13.49 7.55 -1.82
C THR A 13 -12.34 6.56 -1.97
N TRP A 14 -11.55 6.42 -0.91
CA TRP A 14 -10.41 5.53 -0.96
C TRP A 14 -10.12 4.88 0.38
N GLU A 15 -9.47 3.73 0.28
CA GLU A 15 -8.92 3.00 1.40
C GLU A 15 -7.51 2.53 1.06
N TRP A 16 -6.61 2.64 2.05
CA TRP A 16 -5.21 2.27 1.88
C TRP A 16 -4.71 1.48 3.09
N ALA A 17 -4.42 0.20 2.86
CA ALA A 17 -3.72 -0.70 3.78
C ALA A 17 -4.29 -0.76 5.21
N GLY A 18 -5.59 -0.55 5.35
CA GLY A 18 -6.32 -0.46 6.61
C GLY A 18 -7.32 -1.60 6.85
N LEU A 19 -7.84 -2.25 5.80
CA LEU A 19 -8.92 -3.26 5.94
C LEU A 19 -8.60 -4.38 6.93
N TRP A 20 -7.37 -4.90 6.93
CA TRP A 20 -6.91 -5.98 7.80
C TRP A 20 -6.87 -5.65 9.30
N TYR A 21 -7.05 -4.38 9.69
CA TYR A 21 -7.13 -3.94 11.09
C TYR A 21 -8.57 -3.79 11.58
N LEU A 22 -9.54 -3.86 10.67
CA LEU A 22 -10.93 -3.56 10.98
C LEU A 22 -11.69 -4.84 11.34
N PRO A 23 -12.49 -4.83 12.43
CA PRO A 23 -13.34 -5.96 12.76
C PRO A 23 -14.44 -6.18 11.71
N ASP A 24 -14.79 -5.14 10.95
CA ASP A 24 -15.83 -5.16 9.92
C ASP A 24 -15.39 -4.33 8.69
N ALA A 25 -14.36 -4.82 8.00
CA ALA A 25 -13.82 -4.18 6.79
C ALA A 25 -14.79 -4.23 5.60
N GLU A 26 -15.66 -5.24 5.55
CA GLU A 26 -16.69 -5.35 4.51
C GLU A 26 -17.66 -4.17 4.58
N GLN A 27 -18.13 -3.83 5.79
CA GLN A 27 -18.98 -2.67 5.98
C GLN A 27 -18.29 -1.36 5.59
N LEU A 28 -16.97 -1.23 5.80
CA LEU A 28 -16.23 -0.06 5.33
C LEU A 28 -16.26 0.03 3.80
N LEU A 29 -16.02 -1.07 3.08
CA LEU A 29 -16.08 -1.08 1.62
C LEU A 29 -17.46 -0.64 1.12
N ARG A 30 -18.54 -1.17 1.71
CA ARG A 30 -19.91 -0.74 1.37
C ARG A 30 -20.13 0.75 1.61
N GLU A 31 -19.64 1.26 2.74
CA GLU A 31 -19.75 2.67 3.07
C GLU A 31 -18.95 3.57 2.12
N LEU A 32 -17.76 3.15 1.68
CA LEU A 32 -16.98 3.86 0.68
C LEU A 32 -17.71 3.93 -0.66
N VAL A 33 -18.42 2.88 -1.05
CA VAL A 33 -19.28 2.90 -2.23
C VAL A 33 -20.45 3.86 -2.03
N ARG A 34 -21.21 3.72 -0.93
CA ARG A 34 -22.39 4.56 -0.63
C ARG A 34 -22.07 6.06 -0.65
N VAL A 35 -20.95 6.46 -0.06
CA VAL A 35 -20.58 7.89 0.04
C VAL A 35 -19.83 8.39 -1.20
N SER A 36 -19.49 7.51 -2.15
CA SER A 36 -18.85 7.88 -3.41
C SER A 36 -19.84 8.09 -4.54
N ARG A 37 -19.71 9.22 -5.22
CA ARG A 37 -20.48 9.60 -6.40
C ARG A 37 -19.92 8.99 -7.69
N LYS A 38 -18.61 8.72 -7.76
CA LYS A 38 -17.97 8.32 -9.03
C LYS A 38 -16.97 7.20 -8.86
N LEU A 39 -15.97 7.36 -8.00
CA LEU A 39 -14.82 6.47 -7.97
C LEU A 39 -14.57 5.89 -6.58
N VAL A 40 -14.16 4.64 -6.54
CA VAL A 40 -13.67 3.98 -5.33
C VAL A 40 -12.30 3.39 -5.62
N LEU A 41 -11.30 3.78 -4.84
CA LEU A 41 -9.94 3.25 -4.91
C LEU A 41 -9.64 2.44 -3.65
N VAL A 42 -9.26 1.18 -3.81
CA VAL A 42 -8.82 0.36 -2.66
C VAL A 42 -7.44 -0.17 -2.96
N ALA A 43 -6.50 0.07 -2.04
CA ALA A 43 -5.12 -0.40 -2.14
C ALA A 43 -4.74 -1.20 -0.90
N MET A 44 -4.35 -2.45 -1.08
CA MET A 44 -3.98 -3.34 0.02
C MET A 44 -2.57 -3.91 -0.17
N PRO A 45 -1.87 -4.26 0.93
CA PRO A 45 -0.58 -4.93 0.86
C PRO A 45 -0.62 -6.15 -0.06
N ASN A 46 0.42 -6.28 -0.86
CA ASN A 46 0.57 -7.36 -1.82
C ASN A 46 1.19 -8.59 -1.12
N ASN A 47 0.39 -9.63 -0.94
CA ASN A 47 0.80 -10.85 -0.25
C ASN A 47 1.80 -11.74 -1.02
N ILE A 48 2.11 -11.40 -2.28
CA ILE A 48 3.11 -12.07 -3.11
C ILE A 48 4.49 -11.39 -3.00
N GLN A 49 4.51 -10.14 -2.52
CA GLN A 49 5.73 -9.34 -2.45
C GLN A 49 6.75 -9.97 -1.49
N VAL A 50 8.03 -9.95 -1.89
CA VAL A 50 9.09 -10.65 -1.15
C VAL A 50 9.22 -10.18 0.30
N GLY A 51 9.12 -8.87 0.55
CA GLY A 51 9.14 -8.28 1.88
C GLY A 51 7.94 -8.69 2.75
N TYR A 52 6.75 -8.87 2.16
CA TYR A 52 5.57 -9.39 2.85
C TYR A 52 5.85 -10.80 3.36
N LEU A 53 6.37 -11.68 2.50
CA LEU A 53 6.71 -13.06 2.86
C LEU A 53 7.82 -13.10 3.92
N LEU A 54 8.83 -12.25 3.79
CA LEU A 54 9.90 -12.17 4.78
C LEU A 54 9.38 -11.72 6.16
N ARG A 55 8.52 -10.68 6.20
CA ARG A 55 7.84 -10.26 7.44
C ARG A 55 7.03 -11.38 8.03
N LYS A 56 6.20 -12.04 7.21
CA LYS A 56 5.29 -13.09 7.65
C LYS A 56 6.00 -14.31 8.24
N TYR A 57 7.09 -14.74 7.63
CA TYR A 57 7.70 -16.02 8.00
C TYR A 57 8.97 -15.91 8.83
N VAL A 58 9.63 -14.74 8.84
CA VAL A 58 10.96 -14.61 9.45
C VAL A 58 11.02 -13.50 10.48
N ILE A 59 10.72 -12.25 10.10
CA ILE A 59 11.12 -11.08 10.89
C ILE A 59 10.01 -10.44 11.72
N ASP A 60 8.73 -10.69 11.42
CA ASP A 60 7.63 -9.98 12.07
C ASP A 60 6.38 -10.85 12.22
N ARG A 61 6.58 -12.10 12.66
CA ARG A 61 5.54 -13.14 12.69
C ARG A 61 4.35 -12.73 13.57
N ASP A 62 4.63 -12.19 14.75
CA ASP A 62 3.62 -11.84 15.75
C ASP A 62 2.65 -10.74 15.24
N PHE A 63 3.08 -9.90 14.28
CA PHE A 63 2.20 -8.92 13.64
C PHE A 63 1.03 -9.62 12.92
N PHE A 64 1.28 -10.76 12.28
CA PHE A 64 0.27 -11.47 11.49
C PHE A 64 -0.80 -12.15 12.37
N ASP A 65 -0.53 -12.32 13.66
CA ASP A 65 -1.53 -12.76 14.64
C ASP A 65 -2.50 -11.64 15.04
N THR A 66 -2.19 -10.37 14.71
CA THR A 66 -3.00 -9.20 15.08
C THR A 66 -3.92 -8.69 13.96
N ILE A 67 -3.82 -9.28 12.77
CA ILE A 67 -4.49 -8.80 11.55
C ILE A 67 -5.31 -9.89 10.88
N ASP A 68 -6.27 -9.49 10.06
CA ASP A 68 -7.02 -10.40 9.19
C ASP A 68 -6.45 -10.38 7.76
N GLU A 69 -5.58 -11.36 7.47
CA GLU A 69 -4.95 -11.53 6.16
C GLU A 69 -5.93 -11.84 5.02
N ARG A 70 -7.21 -12.12 5.28
CA ARG A 70 -8.17 -12.29 4.18
C ARG A 70 -8.36 -11.01 3.37
N TRP A 71 -8.02 -9.85 3.94
CA TRP A 71 -8.15 -8.55 3.31
C TRP A 71 -6.98 -8.16 2.40
N VAL A 72 -5.89 -8.93 2.36
CA VAL A 72 -4.85 -8.76 1.34
C VAL A 72 -5.19 -9.49 0.02
N ASP A 73 -6.26 -10.29 0.00
CA ASP A 73 -6.80 -10.85 -1.24
C ASP A 73 -7.62 -9.81 -2.00
N ILE A 74 -7.03 -9.25 -3.06
CA ILE A 74 -7.72 -8.24 -3.89
C ILE A 74 -9.00 -8.78 -4.53
N ASN A 75 -9.11 -10.09 -4.78
CA ASN A 75 -10.31 -10.64 -5.42
C ASN A 75 -11.51 -10.60 -4.47
N ARG A 76 -11.29 -10.78 -3.17
CA ARG A 76 -12.32 -10.55 -2.14
C ARG A 76 -12.86 -9.12 -2.23
N ILE A 77 -11.96 -8.14 -2.32
CA ILE A 77 -12.33 -6.72 -2.42
C ILE A 77 -13.12 -6.46 -3.70
N LYS A 78 -12.63 -6.96 -4.84
CA LYS A 78 -13.31 -6.84 -6.14
C LYS A 78 -14.72 -7.41 -6.11
N ASN A 79 -14.93 -8.56 -5.47
CA ASN A 79 -16.24 -9.19 -5.35
C ASN A 79 -17.20 -8.33 -4.54
N ILE A 80 -16.77 -7.82 -3.39
CA ILE A 80 -17.60 -6.93 -2.55
C ILE A 80 -17.94 -5.64 -3.29
N LEU A 81 -16.97 -5.03 -3.97
CA LEU A 81 -17.22 -3.83 -4.78
C LEU A 81 -18.24 -4.12 -5.91
N ALA A 82 -18.12 -5.26 -6.58
CA ALA A 82 -19.05 -5.67 -7.62
C ALA A 82 -20.48 -5.91 -7.08
N GLU A 83 -20.61 -6.51 -5.90
CA GLU A 83 -21.89 -6.70 -5.21
C GLU A 83 -22.59 -5.37 -4.90
N GLU A 84 -21.81 -4.31 -4.63
CA GLU A 84 -22.31 -2.95 -4.39
C GLU A 84 -22.46 -2.11 -5.67
N GLY A 85 -22.42 -2.73 -6.86
CA GLY A 85 -22.65 -2.05 -8.14
C GLY A 85 -21.46 -1.22 -8.64
N VAL A 86 -20.24 -1.55 -8.21
CA VAL A 86 -19.02 -0.93 -8.73
C VAL A 86 -18.51 -1.70 -9.93
N LEU A 87 -18.31 -1.00 -11.05
CA LEU A 87 -17.61 -1.51 -12.22
C LEU A 87 -16.10 -1.29 -12.06
N VAL A 88 -15.31 -2.37 -11.98
CA VAL A 88 -13.85 -2.25 -11.99
C VAL A 88 -13.37 -1.71 -13.33
N ILE A 89 -12.69 -0.57 -13.32
CA ILE A 89 -12.18 0.10 -14.53
C ILE A 89 -10.66 0.04 -14.65
N ASP A 90 -9.95 -0.17 -13.55
CA ASP A 90 -8.49 -0.37 -13.55
C ASP A 90 -8.05 -1.21 -12.33
N GLU A 91 -6.95 -1.93 -12.50
CA GLU A 91 -6.28 -2.65 -11.42
C GLU A 91 -4.78 -2.79 -11.71
N GLY A 92 -3.99 -2.83 -10.65
CA GLY A 92 -2.55 -2.95 -10.83
C GLY A 92 -1.80 -2.98 -9.52
N VAL A 93 -0.59 -2.42 -9.57
CA VAL A 93 0.31 -2.36 -8.43
C VAL A 93 0.86 -0.96 -8.25
N LEU A 94 1.26 -0.64 -7.02
CA LEU A 94 1.87 0.63 -6.65
C LEU A 94 3.11 0.37 -5.80
N ASP A 95 3.99 1.36 -5.78
CA ASP A 95 5.18 1.37 -4.93
C ASP A 95 6.06 0.15 -5.24
N VAL A 96 6.60 0.16 -6.47
CA VAL A 96 7.45 -0.90 -7.02
C VAL A 96 8.92 -0.48 -6.99
N PRO A 97 9.62 -0.61 -5.86
CA PRO A 97 11.04 -0.34 -5.81
C PRO A 97 11.81 -1.36 -6.66
N PRO A 98 12.97 -0.96 -7.23
CA PRO A 98 13.81 -1.86 -8.00
C PRO A 98 14.59 -2.87 -7.15
N TRP A 99 14.46 -2.82 -5.82
CA TRP A 99 15.01 -3.78 -4.86
C TRP A 99 13.86 -4.50 -4.13
N PRO A 100 14.09 -5.71 -3.59
CA PRO A 100 13.12 -6.38 -2.72
C PRO A 100 13.01 -5.60 -1.42
N ASP A 101 12.08 -4.65 -1.39
CA ASP A 101 11.91 -3.77 -0.26
C ASP A 101 11.12 -4.46 0.85
N THR A 102 11.46 -4.08 2.05
CA THR A 102 10.82 -4.53 3.27
C THR A 102 10.29 -3.26 3.89
N VAL A 103 9.04 -3.23 4.35
CA VAL A 103 8.41 -2.06 5.00
C VAL A 103 9.22 -1.52 6.22
N MET A 104 10.30 -2.21 6.61
CA MET A 104 11.25 -1.81 7.63
C MET A 104 12.57 -1.34 7.00
N PRO A 105 13.24 -0.33 7.59
CA PRO A 105 14.59 0.07 7.18
C PRO A 105 15.52 -1.14 7.09
N ALA A 106 16.41 -1.18 6.09
CA ALA A 106 17.32 -2.30 5.88
C ALA A 106 18.14 -2.64 7.14
N ALA A 107 18.52 -1.63 7.95
CA ALA A 107 19.18 -1.84 9.23
C ALA A 107 18.33 -2.61 10.25
N GLU A 108 17.03 -2.34 10.31
CA GLU A 108 16.10 -3.07 11.20
C GLU A 108 15.90 -4.50 10.73
N VAL A 109 15.83 -4.74 9.42
CA VAL A 109 15.82 -6.11 8.86
C VAL A 109 17.10 -6.86 9.20
N LEU A 110 18.27 -6.26 8.97
CA LEU A 110 19.56 -6.87 9.28
C LEU A 110 19.68 -7.20 10.77
N LYS A 111 19.25 -6.29 11.64
CA LYS A 111 19.18 -6.50 13.09
C LYS A 111 18.28 -7.69 13.45
N ARG A 112 17.06 -7.76 12.88
CA ARG A 112 16.13 -8.87 13.09
C ARG A 112 16.62 -10.21 12.50
N LEU A 113 17.49 -10.16 11.48
CA LEU A 113 18.20 -11.32 10.93
C LEU A 113 19.49 -11.67 11.69
N GLY A 114 19.84 -10.94 12.76
CA GLY A 114 21.02 -11.21 13.59
C GLY A 114 22.34 -10.63 13.06
N VAL A 115 22.31 -9.79 12.02
CA VAL A 115 23.48 -9.11 11.46
C VAL A 115 23.69 -7.76 12.17
N ASN A 116 24.58 -7.74 13.16
CA ASN A 116 24.98 -6.50 13.86
C ASN A 116 26.24 -5.90 13.22
N SER A 117 26.07 -4.96 12.28
CA SER A 117 27.18 -4.20 11.70
C SER A 117 27.01 -2.71 11.93
N LYS A 118 27.96 -2.11 12.69
CA LYS A 118 27.99 -0.65 12.95
C LYS A 118 28.04 0.16 11.65
N LYS A 119 28.82 -0.31 10.65
CA LYS A 119 28.98 0.36 9.35
C LYS A 119 27.68 0.39 8.53
N LEU A 120 26.87 -0.67 8.61
CA LEU A 120 25.55 -0.71 7.96
C LEU A 120 24.55 0.18 8.69
N ASN A 121 24.51 0.15 10.03
CA ASN A 121 23.63 1.04 10.80
C ASN A 121 23.89 2.52 10.46
N ASP A 122 25.15 2.96 10.46
CA ASP A 122 25.49 4.36 10.16
C ASP A 122 25.06 4.79 8.74
N GLN A 123 25.05 3.86 7.77
CA GLN A 123 24.61 4.11 6.39
C GLN A 123 23.08 4.24 6.25
N PHE A 124 22.31 3.59 7.13
CA PHE A 124 20.85 3.51 7.07
C PHE A 124 20.13 4.35 8.15
N THR A 125 20.85 4.95 9.11
CA THR A 125 20.28 5.78 10.19
C THR A 125 20.90 7.18 10.32
N GLY A 126 21.81 7.58 9.43
CA GLY A 126 22.49 8.88 9.49
C GLY A 126 21.60 10.08 9.09
N GLU A 127 22.06 11.30 9.42
CA GLU A 127 21.38 12.59 9.15
C GLU A 127 20.96 12.81 7.68
N GLY A 128 21.58 12.09 6.73
CA GLY A 128 21.23 12.12 5.31
C GLY A 128 19.95 11.35 4.92
N TRP A 129 19.35 10.59 5.84
CA TRP A 129 18.11 9.82 5.62
C TRP A 129 16.90 10.51 6.27
N THR A 130 16.66 11.78 5.91
CA THR A 130 15.42 12.47 6.28
C THR A 130 14.59 12.69 5.02
N TRP A 131 13.54 11.88 4.85
CA TRP A 131 12.57 12.03 3.77
C TRP A 131 11.30 12.59 4.39
N SER A 132 10.91 13.80 3.99
CA SER A 132 9.68 14.41 4.45
C SER A 132 8.86 14.89 3.26
N THR A 133 7.80 14.14 2.93
CA THR A 133 6.82 14.56 1.92
C THR A 133 6.26 15.94 2.27
N MET A 134 6.11 16.25 3.57
CA MET A 134 5.66 17.56 4.02
C MET A 134 6.69 18.66 3.71
N ALA A 135 7.98 18.40 3.93
CA ALA A 135 9.04 19.36 3.58
C ALA A 135 9.06 19.67 2.07
N TYR A 136 8.76 18.70 1.22
CA TYR A 136 8.57 18.94 -0.21
C TYR A 136 7.37 19.87 -0.49
N TYR A 137 6.20 19.61 0.12
CA TYR A 137 5.02 20.45 -0.06
C TYR A 137 5.16 21.86 0.52
N LEU A 138 5.97 22.03 1.56
CA LEU A 138 6.31 23.33 2.14
C LEU A 138 7.42 24.06 1.38
N GLY A 139 8.03 23.43 0.37
CA GLY A 139 9.13 24.00 -0.42
C GLY A 139 10.50 23.98 0.27
N GLU A 140 10.63 23.29 1.40
CA GLU A 140 11.87 23.14 2.16
C GLU A 140 12.83 22.11 1.53
N GLN A 141 12.29 21.13 0.80
CA GLN A 141 13.04 20.12 0.04
C GLN A 141 12.49 19.97 -1.39
N PRO A 142 12.61 21.00 -2.26
CA PRO A 142 12.02 20.98 -3.60
C PRO A 142 12.59 19.87 -4.50
N GLU A 143 13.83 19.44 -4.26
CA GLU A 143 14.52 18.38 -5.00
C GLU A 143 14.13 16.96 -4.56
N LEU A 144 13.34 16.81 -3.49
CA LEU A 144 12.93 15.50 -2.97
C LEU A 144 12.24 14.67 -4.05
N ARG A 145 11.34 15.28 -4.83
CA ARG A 145 10.67 14.60 -5.94
C ARG A 145 11.67 14.03 -6.93
N ASP A 146 12.62 14.82 -7.42
CA ASP A 146 13.59 14.34 -8.40
C ASP A 146 14.49 13.24 -7.85
N ARG A 147 14.80 13.28 -6.54
CA ARG A 147 15.50 12.20 -5.85
C ARG A 147 14.67 10.91 -5.79
N VAL A 148 13.38 10.99 -5.46
CA VAL A 148 12.46 9.85 -5.44
C VAL A 148 12.31 9.27 -6.86
N MET A 149 12.09 10.14 -7.85
CA MET A 149 11.84 9.72 -9.24
C MET A 149 13.02 8.98 -9.89
N LYS A 150 14.26 9.19 -9.41
CA LYS A 150 15.41 8.37 -9.84
C LYS A 150 15.24 6.87 -9.56
N TYR A 151 14.46 6.52 -8.55
CA TYR A 151 14.20 5.13 -8.16
C TYR A 151 12.87 4.59 -8.71
N ALA A 152 11.99 5.45 -9.21
CA ALA A 152 10.70 5.08 -9.77
C ALA A 152 10.76 4.51 -11.20
N TRP A 153 11.96 4.31 -11.77
CA TRP A 153 12.10 3.83 -13.15
C TRP A 153 11.45 2.45 -13.37
N PHE A 154 11.48 1.57 -12.36
CA PHE A 154 10.89 0.24 -12.44
C PHE A 154 9.37 0.29 -12.27
N ASP A 155 8.89 1.13 -11.36
CA ASP A 155 7.48 1.49 -11.20
C ASP A 155 6.89 2.00 -12.54
N HIS A 156 7.62 2.87 -13.24
CA HIS A 156 7.24 3.43 -14.53
C HIS A 156 7.52 2.53 -15.75
N ALA A 157 8.20 1.39 -15.58
CA ALA A 157 8.57 0.54 -16.70
C ALA A 157 7.31 0.05 -17.45
N PRO A 158 7.26 0.09 -18.80
CA PRO A 158 6.09 -0.30 -19.58
C PRO A 158 5.99 -1.83 -19.73
N ILE A 159 6.08 -2.55 -18.61
CA ILE A 159 5.92 -3.99 -18.52
C ILE A 159 4.60 -4.33 -17.82
N PRO A 160 3.99 -5.49 -18.11
CA PRO A 160 2.78 -5.93 -17.43
C PRO A 160 2.94 -5.88 -15.90
N TRP A 161 1.98 -5.27 -15.22
CA TRP A 161 2.04 -5.07 -13.76
C TRP A 161 2.12 -6.39 -13.00
N GLN A 162 1.63 -7.48 -13.58
CA GLN A 162 1.69 -8.83 -13.02
C GLN A 162 3.13 -9.25 -12.75
N LEU A 163 4.07 -8.84 -13.61
CA LEU A 163 5.49 -9.11 -13.40
C LEU A 163 6.02 -8.27 -12.23
N LYS A 164 5.54 -7.03 -12.08
CA LYS A 164 5.92 -6.12 -11.00
C LYS A 164 5.43 -6.57 -9.62
N THR A 165 4.46 -7.48 -9.53
CA THR A 165 3.89 -7.97 -8.25
C THR A 165 4.93 -8.60 -7.31
N ILE A 166 6.07 -9.07 -7.80
CA ILE A 166 7.11 -9.63 -6.92
C ILE A 166 7.74 -8.52 -6.06
N TRP A 167 7.80 -7.31 -6.60
CA TRP A 167 8.43 -6.14 -5.97
C TRP A 167 7.44 -5.18 -5.35
N ALA A 168 6.26 -5.05 -5.95
CA ALA A 168 5.29 -4.05 -5.58
C ALA A 168 4.72 -4.26 -4.18
N HIS A 169 4.73 -3.23 -3.36
CA HIS A 169 4.20 -3.29 -2.00
C HIS A 169 2.69 -3.42 -1.94
N HIS A 170 1.98 -2.81 -2.88
CA HIS A 170 0.52 -2.75 -2.85
C HIS A 170 -0.06 -3.24 -4.17
N ARG A 171 -1.22 -3.88 -4.07
CA ARG A 171 -2.14 -4.06 -5.19
C ARG A 171 -3.27 -3.07 -5.03
N TYR A 172 -3.75 -2.50 -6.14
CA TYR A 172 -4.91 -1.63 -6.13
C TYR A 172 -6.01 -2.10 -7.07
N VAL A 173 -7.23 -1.71 -6.74
CA VAL A 173 -8.39 -1.75 -7.62
C VAL A 173 -9.03 -0.36 -7.65
N LEU A 174 -9.34 0.11 -8.85
CA LEU A 174 -10.11 1.32 -9.10
C LEU A 174 -11.42 0.94 -9.77
N GLY A 175 -12.52 1.39 -9.18
CA GLY A 175 -13.86 1.13 -9.68
C GLY A 175 -14.67 2.40 -9.89
N HIS A 176 -15.60 2.34 -10.84
CA HIS A 176 -16.62 3.35 -11.10
C HIS A 176 -17.95 2.92 -10.48
N VAL A 177 -18.53 3.78 -9.65
CA VAL A 177 -19.86 3.58 -9.04
C VAL A 177 -20.92 3.76 -10.13
N THR A 178 -21.79 2.77 -10.30
CA THR A 178 -22.82 2.78 -11.37
C THR A 178 -24.22 3.12 -10.87
N ALA A 179 -24.37 3.37 -9.57
CA ALA A 179 -25.63 3.72 -8.90
C ALA A 179 -26.01 5.19 -9.07
#